data_AF-A0A7V5UQ00-F1
#
_entry.id   AF-A0A7V5UQ00-F1
#
_cell.length_a   1.000
_cell.length_b   1.000
_cell.length_c   1.000
_cell.angle_alpha   90.00
_cell.angle_beta   90.00
_cell.angle_gamma   90.00
#
_symmetry.space_group_name_H-M   'P 1'
#
loop_
_entity.id
_entity.type
_entity.pdbx_description
1 polymer ?
#
loop_
_entity_poly.entity_id
_entity_poly.type
_entity_poly.pdbx_seq_one_letter_code
_entity_poly.pdbx_strand_id
1 'polypeptide(L)' 'PLQRTVSLDDIGGAALYLLSALSGGVTGEIHYVDAGYNIISTPRPERL' A
#
# COMPACT_ATOMS: atom_id res chain seq x y z
N PRO A 1 -10.52 -1.71 -2.37
CA PRO A 1 -9.23 -2.45 -2.33
C PRO A 1 -9.15 -3.55 -3.40
N LEU A 2 -7.93 -3.83 -3.89
CA LEU A 2 -7.60 -4.72 -5.02
C LEU A 2 -8.04 -6.19 -4.87
N GLN A 3 -8.81 -6.51 -3.82
CA GLN A 3 -9.44 -7.83 -3.59
C GLN A 3 -8.43 -8.98 -3.51
N ARG A 4 -7.20 -8.65 -3.10
CA ARG A 4 -6.12 -9.58 -2.89
C ARG A 4 -5.35 -9.19 -1.63
N THR A 5 -4.72 -10.17 -1.01
CA THR A 5 -3.75 -9.93 0.05
C THR A 5 -2.50 -9.29 -0.55
N VAL A 6 -1.88 -8.40 0.21
CA VAL A 6 -0.56 -7.86 -0.12
C VAL A 6 0.49 -8.96 0.02
N SER A 7 1.43 -9.04 -0.93
CA SER A 7 2.55 -9.97 -0.87
C SER A 7 3.79 -9.32 -0.26
N LEU A 8 4.79 -10.12 0.11
CA LEU A 8 6.08 -9.59 0.53
C LEU A 8 6.79 -8.83 -0.60
N ASP A 9 6.58 -9.22 -1.86
CA ASP A 9 7.15 -8.52 -3.01
C ASP A 9 6.54 -7.13 -3.20
N ASP A 10 5.23 -6.96 -2.95
CA ASP A 10 4.59 -5.65 -2.97
C ASP A 10 5.21 -4.71 -1.92
N ILE A 11 5.40 -5.22 -0.69
CA ILE A 11 6.00 -4.47 0.43
C ILE A 11 7.47 -4.18 0.15
N GLY A 12 8.22 -5.18 -0.31
CA GLY A 12 9.63 -5.06 -0.65
C GLY A 12 9.87 -4.07 -1.79
N GLY A 13 9.01 -4.07 -2.81
CA GLY A 13 9.05 -3.11 -3.90
C GLY A 13 8.83 -1.67 -3.43
N ALA A 14 7.85 -1.43 -2.55
CA ALA A 14 7.60 -0.12 -1.98
C ALA A 14 8.76 0.35 -1.07
N ALA A 15 9.32 -0.55 -0.27
CA ALA A 15 10.50 -0.27 0.56
C ALA A 15 11.72 0.08 -0.32
N LEU A 16 11.96 -0.70 -1.38
CA LEU A 16 13.04 -0.42 -2.33
C LEU A 16 12.86 0.94 -3.01
N TYR A 17 11.64 1.28 -3.44
CA TYR A 17 11.34 2.61 -3.96
C TYR A 17 11.73 3.69 -2.95
N LEU A 18 11.25 3.61 -1.70
CA LEU A 18 11.48 4.60 -0.66
C LEU A 18 12.97 4.75 -0.28
N LEU A 19 13.76 3.68 -0.35
CA LEU A 19 15.19 3.69 -0.04
C LEU A 19 16.08 4.07 -1.25
N SER A 20 15.52 4.09 -2.46
CA SER A 20 16.25 4.38 -3.68
C SER A 20 16.32 5.89 -3.98
N ALA A 21 17.11 6.28 -4.98
CA ALA A 21 17.10 7.65 -5.49
C ALA A 21 15.75 8.06 -6.13
N LEU A 22 14.87 7.11 -6.48
CA LEU A 22 13.56 7.40 -7.10
C LEU A 22 12.61 8.14 -6.15
N SER A 23 12.81 8.02 -4.83
CA SER A 23 12.05 8.72 -3.80
C SER A 23 12.78 9.95 -3.25
N GLY A 24 13.80 10.47 -3.93
CA GLY A 24 14.69 11.52 -3.38
C GLY A 24 14.00 12.82 -2.91
N GLY A 25 12.76 13.08 -3.34
CA GLY A 25 11.94 14.21 -2.86
C GLY A 25 10.83 13.84 -1.86
N VAL A 26 10.73 12.58 -1.45
CA VAL A 26 9.66 12.07 -0.57
C VAL A 26 10.17 12.02 0.87
N THR A 27 9.53 12.75 1.77
CA THR A 27 9.90 12.81 3.19
C THR A 27 8.69 13.07 4.07
N GLY A 28 8.66 12.52 5.29
CA GLY A 28 7.58 12.72 6.26
C GLY A 28 6.26 12.01 5.92
N GLU A 29 6.24 11.17 4.89
CA GLU A 29 5.02 10.53 4.37
C GLU A 29 4.76 9.15 4.97
N ILE A 30 3.46 8.80 5.05
CA ILE A 30 3.00 7.44 5.36
C ILE A 30 2.56 6.78 4.05
N HIS A 31 3.38 5.85 3.55
CA HIS A 31 3.09 5.13 2.31
C HIS A 31 2.31 3.85 2.59
N TYR A 32 1.00 3.84 2.31
CA TYR A 32 0.16 2.64 2.49
C TYR A 32 0.42 1.61 1.39
N VAL A 33 0.71 0.37 1.82
CA VAL A 33 0.89 -0.79 0.93
C VAL A 33 0.00 -1.92 1.43
N ASP A 34 -1.31 -1.77 1.22
CA ASP A 34 -2.33 -2.62 1.83
C ASP A 34 -3.45 -3.02 0.85
N ALA A 35 -3.13 -2.99 -0.44
CA ALA A 35 -4.09 -3.17 -1.52
C ALA A 35 -5.27 -2.17 -1.50
N GLY A 36 -5.10 -1.00 -0.87
CA GLY A 36 -6.12 0.05 -0.76
C GLY A 36 -7.18 -0.27 0.28
N TYR A 37 -6.79 -0.92 1.38
CA TYR A 37 -7.68 -1.24 2.49
C TYR A 37 -7.96 0.00 3.35
N ASN A 38 -6.96 0.85 3.58
CA ASN A 38 -7.03 2.06 4.40
C ASN A 38 -8.12 3.05 3.99
N ILE A 39 -8.52 3.06 2.72
CA ILE A 39 -9.58 3.96 2.21
C ILE A 39 -11.00 3.43 2.44
N ILE A 40 -11.16 2.21 2.99
CA ILE A 40 -12.48 1.61 3.20
C ILE A 40 -13.02 2.00 4.57
N SER A 41 -14.13 2.74 4.56
CA SER A 41 -14.84 3.15 5.77
C SER A 41 -15.83 2.11 6.28
N THR A 42 -16.50 1.37 5.39
CA THR A 42 -17.48 0.34 5.78
C THR A 42 -17.33 -0.87 4.85
N PRO A 43 -17.35 -2.11 5.40
CA PRO A 43 -17.37 -3.31 4.58
C PRO A 43 -18.57 -3.30 3.64
N ARG A 44 -18.41 -3.87 2.44
CA ARG A 44 -19.51 -4.04 1.50
C ARG A 44 -20.34 -5.27 1.89
N PRO A 45 -21.59 -5.12 2.36
CA PRO A 45 -22.39 -6.24 2.85
C PRO A 45 -22.58 -7.36 1.82
N GLU A 46 -22.65 -6.99 0.54
CA GLU A 46 -22.79 -7.92 -0.59
C GLU A 46 -21.54 -8.78 -0.86
N ARG A 47 -20.47 -8.63 -0.08
CA ARG A 47 -19.21 -9.38 -0.23
C ARG A 47 -18.80 -10.14 1.04
N LEU A 48 -19.69 -10.20 2.03
CA LEU A 48 -19.55 -11.01 3.24
C LEU A 48 -20.03 -12.45 2.98
#